data_AF-A0A7J9FS35-F1
#
_entry.id   AF-A0A7J9FS35-F1
#
_cell.length_a   1.000
_cell.length_b   1.000
_cell.length_c   1.000
_cell.angle_alpha   90.00
_cell.angle_beta   90.00
_cell.angle_gamma   90.00
#
_symmetry.space_group_name_H-M   'P 1'
#
loop_
_entity.id
_entity.type
_entity.pdbx_description
1 polymer ?
#
loop_
_entity_poly.entity_id
_entity_poly.type
_entity_poly.pdbx_seq_one_letter_code
_entity_poly.pdbx_strand_id
1 'polypeptide(L)'
;KPAAVAATTTTPPSTTVAASKCPFNYSAVDVGLRVVLFAAAVIAVVVMATSKQTEMVPVPGLPTSVRVPYSAEFTDSPAFVYFMAALSTTGLYSIITALASTLLGRKPSYTNTILLAFALMDVVFVGIVASATGAAGAVAYIGLRGNSHVRWDKICNVYDEFCRHVGTAIAFSLFAAILLVFLTMFSTFALYKKIR
;
A
#
# COMPACT_ATOMS: atom_id res chain seq x y z
N LYS A 1 81.06 6.52 4.41
CA LYS A 1 80.52 6.08 5.72
C LYS A 1 80.17 7.34 6.50
N PRO A 2 78.88 7.70 6.54
CA PRO A 2 78.00 7.28 7.63
C PRO A 2 76.86 6.38 7.12
N ALA A 3 76.37 5.51 8.00
CA ALA A 3 75.30 4.55 7.73
C ALA A 3 73.96 5.15 8.17
N ALA A 4 73.01 5.23 7.25
CA ALA A 4 71.64 5.65 7.52
C ALA A 4 70.84 4.52 8.18
N VAL A 5 70.11 4.86 9.23
CA VAL A 5 69.21 3.98 9.99
C VAL A 5 67.93 3.76 9.17
N ALA A 6 67.61 2.51 8.83
CA ALA A 6 66.37 2.14 8.17
C ALA A 6 65.29 1.81 9.22
N ALA A 7 64.19 2.57 9.21
CA ALA A 7 63.01 2.32 10.03
C ALA A 7 62.19 1.16 9.42
N THR A 8 61.98 0.10 10.20
CA THR A 8 61.12 -1.03 9.83
C THR A 8 59.67 -0.69 10.17
N THR A 9 58.88 -0.31 9.18
CA THR A 9 57.43 -0.12 9.32
C THR A 9 56.74 -1.48 9.25
N THR A 10 56.44 -2.09 10.40
CA THR A 10 55.57 -3.27 10.47
C THR A 10 54.12 -2.86 10.24
N THR A 11 53.57 -3.21 9.07
CA THR A 11 52.13 -3.10 8.78
C THR A 11 51.37 -4.24 9.51
N PRO A 12 50.24 -3.94 10.18
CA PRO A 12 49.41 -4.98 10.79
C PRO A 12 48.64 -5.78 9.72
N PRO A 13 48.33 -7.06 9.97
CA PRO A 13 47.72 -7.95 8.99
C PRO A 13 46.30 -7.47 8.63
N SER A 14 46.09 -7.24 7.33
CA SER A 14 44.80 -6.97 6.74
C SER A 14 43.88 -8.17 6.95
N THR A 15 42.97 -8.06 7.92
CA THR A 15 41.88 -9.03 8.09
C THR A 15 40.87 -8.75 6.98
N THR A 16 40.98 -9.50 5.89
CA THR A 16 39.98 -9.53 4.83
C THR A 16 38.71 -10.17 5.39
N VAL A 17 37.84 -9.35 5.98
CA VAL A 17 36.48 -9.77 6.33
C VAL A 17 35.80 -10.12 5.02
N ALA A 18 35.69 -11.42 4.74
CA ALA A 18 34.97 -11.94 3.60
C ALA A 18 33.52 -11.45 3.69
N ALA A 19 33.20 -10.41 2.90
CA ALA A 19 31.85 -9.91 2.76
C ALA A 19 30.97 -11.07 2.24
N SER A 20 30.09 -11.55 3.11
CA SER A 20 29.12 -12.59 2.77
C SER A 20 28.29 -12.13 1.57
N LYS A 21 28.52 -12.76 0.41
CA LYS A 21 27.72 -12.58 -0.80
C LYS A 21 26.38 -13.28 -0.59
N CYS A 22 25.41 -12.59 0.01
CA CYS A 22 24.01 -12.97 -0.17
C CYS A 22 23.64 -12.68 -1.64
N PRO A 23 23.24 -13.69 -2.46
CA PRO A 23 22.81 -13.50 -3.84
C PRO A 23 21.36 -13.03 -3.88
N PHE A 24 21.00 -12.03 -3.06
CA PHE A 24 19.63 -11.52 -3.02
C PHE A 24 19.42 -10.62 -4.24
N ASN A 25 18.68 -11.13 -5.23
CA ASN A 25 18.34 -10.40 -6.44
C ASN A 25 17.33 -9.30 -6.11
N TYR A 26 17.83 -8.11 -5.74
CA TYR A 26 17.01 -6.94 -5.41
C TYR A 26 15.90 -6.67 -6.43
N SER A 27 16.21 -6.78 -7.73
CA SER A 27 15.23 -6.56 -8.81
C SER A 27 14.10 -7.60 -8.81
N ALA A 28 14.37 -8.86 -8.46
CA ALA A 28 13.33 -9.89 -8.40
C ALA A 28 12.38 -9.65 -7.20
N VAL A 29 12.94 -9.17 -6.09
CA VAL A 29 12.17 -8.90 -4.86
C VAL A 29 11.32 -7.64 -5.00
N ASP A 30 11.86 -6.56 -5.59
CA ASP A 30 11.08 -5.36 -5.91
C ASP A 30 9.90 -5.70 -6.84
N VAL A 31 10.17 -6.44 -7.94
CA VAL A 31 9.11 -6.87 -8.87
C VAL A 31 8.08 -7.76 -8.17
N GLY A 32 8.52 -8.72 -7.36
CA GLY A 32 7.62 -9.58 -6.58
C GLY A 32 6.72 -8.76 -5.65
N LEU A 33 7.28 -7.80 -4.93
CA LEU A 33 6.55 -6.97 -3.99
C LEU A 33 5.54 -6.05 -4.71
N ARG A 34 5.88 -5.53 -5.90
CA ARG A 34 4.95 -4.78 -6.77
C ARG A 34 3.81 -5.65 -7.30
N VAL A 35 4.07 -6.90 -7.67
CA VAL A 35 3.02 -7.84 -8.11
C VAL A 35 2.06 -8.14 -6.96
N VAL A 36 2.58 -8.39 -5.76
CA VAL A 36 1.75 -8.62 -4.56
C VAL A 36 0.93 -7.38 -4.20
N LEU A 37 1.53 -6.18 -4.29
CA LEU A 37 0.83 -4.92 -4.10
C LEU A 37 -0.34 -4.75 -5.09
N PHE A 38 -0.09 -5.04 -6.37
CA PHE A 38 -1.12 -4.97 -7.40
C PHE A 38 -2.26 -5.95 -7.12
N ALA A 39 -1.96 -7.20 -6.76
CA ALA A 39 -2.96 -8.19 -6.39
C ALA A 39 -3.80 -7.73 -5.19
N ALA A 40 -3.16 -7.20 -4.14
CA ALA A 40 -3.87 -6.68 -2.97
C ALA A 40 -4.80 -5.51 -3.34
N ALA A 41 -4.35 -4.58 -4.18
CA ALA A 41 -5.17 -3.46 -4.64
C ALA A 41 -6.36 -3.93 -5.48
N VAL A 42 -6.16 -4.87 -6.41
CA VAL A 42 -7.24 -5.44 -7.23
C VAL A 42 -8.26 -6.17 -6.36
N ILE A 43 -7.82 -6.99 -5.40
CA ILE A 43 -8.73 -7.68 -4.48
C ILE A 43 -9.56 -6.67 -3.69
N ALA A 44 -8.93 -5.63 -3.13
CA ALA A 44 -9.64 -4.59 -2.40
C ALA A 44 -10.69 -3.86 -3.27
N VAL A 45 -10.33 -3.50 -4.50
CA VAL A 45 -11.24 -2.83 -5.44
C VAL A 45 -12.37 -3.75 -5.87
N VAL A 46 -12.09 -5.01 -6.22
CA VAL A 46 -13.12 -5.97 -6.64
C VAL A 46 -14.11 -6.22 -5.51
N VAL A 47 -13.60 -6.52 -4.31
CA VAL A 47 -14.44 -6.75 -3.12
C VAL A 47 -15.34 -5.56 -2.82
N MET A 48 -14.81 -4.34 -2.91
CA MET A 48 -15.61 -3.12 -2.68
C MET A 48 -16.57 -2.83 -3.85
N ALA A 49 -16.20 -3.10 -5.09
CA ALA A 49 -17.09 -2.92 -6.24
C ALA A 49 -18.26 -3.93 -6.23
N THR A 50 -18.02 -5.14 -5.72
CA THR A 50 -19.04 -6.19 -5.58
C THR A 50 -19.94 -6.02 -4.37
N SER A 51 -19.65 -5.08 -3.46
CA SER A 51 -20.48 -4.84 -2.28
C SER A 51 -21.75 -4.09 -2.65
N LYS A 52 -22.71 -4.78 -3.25
CA LYS A 52 -24.06 -4.29 -3.51
C LYS A 52 -25.03 -5.05 -2.60
N GLN A 53 -25.72 -4.34 -1.73
CA GLN A 53 -26.75 -4.93 -0.89
C GLN A 53 -27.97 -4.00 -0.86
N THR A 54 -29.13 -4.55 -1.20
CA THR A 54 -30.41 -3.83 -1.19
C THR A 54 -31.27 -4.39 -0.06
N GLU A 55 -31.57 -3.56 0.92
CA GLU A 55 -32.38 -3.94 2.09
C GLU A 55 -33.64 -3.09 2.17
N MET A 56 -34.71 -3.62 2.75
CA MET A 56 -35.96 -2.88 2.89
C MET A 56 -35.92 -1.95 4.11
N VAL A 57 -35.79 -0.65 3.89
CA VAL A 57 -35.71 0.36 4.96
C VAL A 57 -37.07 1.07 5.13
N PRO A 58 -37.54 1.31 6.37
CA PRO A 58 -38.71 2.13 6.61
C PRO A 58 -38.43 3.61 6.28
N VAL A 59 -39.33 4.25 5.52
CA VAL A 59 -39.17 5.66 5.10
C VAL A 59 -39.68 6.60 6.19
N PRO A 60 -38.91 7.63 6.59
CA PRO A 60 -39.41 8.68 7.47
C PRO A 60 -40.62 9.39 6.83
N GLY A 61 -41.80 9.30 7.45
CA GLY A 61 -43.04 9.93 6.96
C GLY A 61 -44.13 8.96 6.46
N LEU A 62 -43.84 7.66 6.37
CA LEU A 62 -44.85 6.61 6.11
C LEU A 62 -45.02 5.68 7.32
N PRO A 63 -46.16 4.99 7.45
CA PRO A 63 -46.35 3.97 8.49
C PRO A 63 -45.26 2.90 8.39
N THR A 64 -44.78 2.42 9.54
CA THR A 64 -43.69 1.42 9.66
C THR A 64 -43.96 0.08 8.94
N SER A 65 -45.19 -0.14 8.49
CA SER A 65 -45.60 -1.26 7.64
C SER A 65 -45.16 -1.13 6.17
N VAL A 66 -44.82 0.08 5.71
CA VAL A 66 -44.32 0.33 4.35
C VAL A 66 -42.80 0.38 4.38
N ARG A 67 -42.16 -0.69 3.92
CA ARG A 67 -40.71 -0.75 3.71
C ARG A 67 -40.43 -0.65 2.21
N VAL A 68 -39.51 0.23 1.83
CA VAL A 68 -39.05 0.36 0.44
C VAL A 68 -37.65 -0.23 0.31
N PRO A 69 -37.32 -0.86 -0.81
CA PRO A 69 -35.96 -1.30 -1.09
C PRO A 69 -35.06 -0.06 -1.19
N TYR A 70 -34.10 0.06 -0.28
CA TYR A 70 -33.04 1.04 -0.34
C TYR A 70 -31.72 0.30 -0.60
N SER A 71 -31.03 0.69 -1.65
CA SER A 71 -29.75 0.08 -2.01
C SER A 71 -28.63 0.85 -1.32
N ALA A 72 -27.77 0.15 -0.57
CA ALA A 72 -26.51 0.72 -0.10
C ALA A 72 -25.43 0.37 -1.12
N GLU A 73 -24.91 1.38 -1.81
CA GLU A 73 -23.81 1.23 -2.76
C GLU A 73 -22.58 2.03 -2.30
N PHE A 74 -21.38 1.60 -2.69
CA PHE A 74 -20.15 2.34 -2.38
C PHE A 74 -20.17 3.77 -2.97
N THR A 75 -20.94 4.00 -4.04
CA THR A 75 -21.09 5.29 -4.73
C THR A 75 -21.80 6.33 -3.86
N ASP A 76 -22.56 5.90 -2.85
CA ASP A 76 -23.34 6.79 -1.97
C ASP A 76 -22.47 7.54 -0.96
N SER A 77 -21.21 7.11 -0.76
CA SER A 77 -20.28 7.77 0.15
C SER A 77 -19.03 8.28 -0.57
N PRO A 78 -18.72 9.59 -0.49
CA PRO A 78 -17.51 10.14 -1.11
C PRO A 78 -16.23 9.51 -0.54
N ALA A 79 -16.26 8.98 0.69
CA ALA A 79 -15.11 8.31 1.30
C ALA A 79 -14.78 6.99 0.58
N PHE A 80 -15.78 6.19 0.23
CA PHE A 80 -15.58 4.92 -0.48
C PHE A 80 -15.20 5.15 -1.94
N VAL A 81 -15.77 6.18 -2.59
CA VAL A 81 -15.34 6.60 -3.94
C VAL A 81 -13.86 7.02 -3.94
N TYR A 82 -13.43 7.83 -2.97
CA TYR A 82 -12.02 8.21 -2.83
C TYR A 82 -11.11 7.01 -2.60
N PHE A 83 -11.52 6.07 -1.74
CA PHE A 83 -10.81 4.82 -1.50
C PHE A 83 -10.62 3.98 -2.76
N MET A 84 -11.68 3.77 -3.55
CA MET A 84 -11.58 3.02 -4.80
C MET A 84 -10.68 3.74 -5.83
N ALA A 85 -10.80 5.07 -5.95
CA ALA A 85 -9.96 5.86 -6.85
C ALA A 85 -8.47 5.79 -6.46
N ALA A 86 -8.18 5.91 -5.16
CA ALA A 86 -6.83 5.79 -4.61
C ALA A 86 -6.20 4.42 -4.90
N LEU A 87 -6.93 3.33 -4.61
CA LEU A 87 -6.44 1.97 -4.86
C LEU A 87 -6.29 1.66 -6.36
N SER A 88 -7.20 2.15 -7.20
CA SER A 88 -7.10 1.98 -8.65
C SER A 88 -5.87 2.69 -9.21
N THR A 89 -5.60 3.92 -8.75
CA THR A 89 -4.41 4.68 -9.15
C THR A 89 -3.14 4.00 -8.66
N THR A 90 -3.15 3.46 -7.44
CA THR A 90 -2.04 2.68 -6.87
C THR A 90 -1.78 1.41 -7.67
N GLY A 91 -2.83 0.70 -8.10
CA GLY A 91 -2.71 -0.49 -8.94
C GLY A 91 -2.06 -0.17 -10.29
N LEU A 92 -2.50 0.90 -10.96
CA LEU A 92 -1.89 1.38 -12.21
C LEU A 92 -0.42 1.75 -12.01
N TYR A 93 -0.12 2.48 -10.93
CA TYR A 93 1.26 2.83 -10.58
C TYR A 93 2.13 1.59 -10.35
N SER A 94 1.61 0.56 -9.68
CA SER A 94 2.34 -0.69 -9.45
C SER A 94 2.68 -1.41 -10.76
N ILE A 95 1.74 -1.48 -11.71
CA ILE A 95 1.99 -2.07 -13.04
C ILE A 95 3.10 -1.30 -13.77
N ILE A 96 2.97 0.03 -13.84
CA ILE A 96 3.93 0.88 -14.55
C ILE A 96 5.34 0.71 -13.98
N THR A 97 5.46 0.72 -12.64
CA THR A 97 6.74 0.58 -11.96
C THR A 97 7.31 -0.83 -12.02
N ALA A 98 6.48 -1.88 -12.03
CA ALA A 98 6.93 -3.25 -12.26
C ALA A 98 7.48 -3.44 -13.69
N LEU A 99 6.78 -2.91 -14.70
CA LEU A 99 7.26 -2.92 -16.09
C LEU A 99 8.54 -2.10 -16.25
N ALA A 100 8.61 -0.92 -15.66
CA ALA A 100 9.82 -0.11 -15.68
C ALA A 100 10.99 -0.83 -15.01
N SER A 101 10.77 -1.48 -13.86
CA SER A 101 11.81 -2.22 -13.14
C SER A 101 12.35 -3.42 -13.95
N THR A 102 11.48 -4.15 -14.64
CA THR A 102 11.90 -5.28 -15.50
C THR A 102 12.65 -4.84 -16.75
N LEU A 103 12.20 -3.76 -17.40
CA LEU A 103 12.83 -3.23 -18.62
C LEU A 103 14.16 -2.53 -18.33
N LEU A 104 14.23 -1.74 -17.26
CA LEU A 104 15.41 -0.95 -16.91
C LEU A 104 16.42 -1.73 -16.08
N GLY A 105 16.02 -2.78 -15.36
CA GLY A 105 16.93 -3.69 -14.66
C GLY A 105 17.95 -4.36 -15.59
N ARG A 106 17.69 -4.38 -16.90
CA ARG A 106 18.64 -4.83 -17.94
C ARG A 106 19.71 -3.80 -18.32
N LYS A 107 19.58 -2.53 -17.91
CA LYS A 107 20.50 -1.44 -18.30
C LYS A 107 21.18 -0.81 -17.07
N PRO A 108 22.51 -0.95 -16.89
CA PRO A 108 23.22 -0.55 -15.68
C PRO A 108 23.45 0.97 -15.50
N SER A 109 23.23 1.79 -16.54
CA SER A 109 23.71 3.20 -16.55
C SER A 109 22.84 4.21 -15.78
N TYR A 110 21.54 3.92 -15.56
CA TYR A 110 20.58 4.91 -15.00
C TYR A 110 19.95 4.49 -13.66
N THR A 111 20.48 3.49 -12.98
CA THR A 111 19.75 2.80 -11.91
C THR A 111 19.53 3.67 -10.65
N ASN A 112 20.44 4.57 -10.27
CA ASN A 112 20.35 5.26 -8.97
C ASN A 112 19.25 6.34 -8.92
N THR A 113 19.19 7.20 -9.94
CA THR A 113 18.16 8.26 -10.05
C THR A 113 16.76 7.66 -10.13
N ILE A 114 16.63 6.51 -10.80
CA ILE A 114 15.34 5.85 -11.01
C ILE A 114 14.88 5.14 -9.73
N LEU A 115 15.79 4.50 -8.99
CA LEU A 115 15.48 3.94 -7.66
C LEU A 115 15.03 5.02 -6.67
N LEU A 116 15.71 6.18 -6.67
CA LEU A 116 15.29 7.33 -5.87
C LEU A 116 13.89 7.81 -6.27
N ALA A 117 13.62 7.96 -7.57
CA ALA A 117 12.31 8.38 -8.07
C ALA A 117 11.20 7.39 -7.67
N PHE A 118 11.46 6.08 -7.74
CA PHE A 118 10.52 5.07 -7.27
C PHE A 118 10.30 5.15 -5.76
N ALA A 119 11.36 5.28 -4.96
CA ALA A 119 11.22 5.42 -3.51
C ALA A 119 10.36 6.64 -3.13
N LEU A 120 10.57 7.78 -3.78
CA LEU A 120 9.79 9.00 -3.55
C LEU A 120 8.32 8.82 -3.95
N MET A 121 8.06 8.24 -5.11
CA MET A 121 6.69 8.00 -5.57
C MET A 121 5.98 6.94 -4.71
N ASP A 122 6.68 5.88 -4.29
CA ASP A 122 6.14 4.87 -3.38
C ASP A 122 5.67 5.53 -2.06
N VAL A 123 6.43 6.49 -1.50
CA VAL A 123 6.03 7.26 -0.30
C VAL A 123 4.78 8.11 -0.55
N VAL A 124 4.66 8.75 -1.72
CA VAL A 124 3.45 9.51 -2.08
C VAL A 124 2.23 8.59 -2.10
N PHE A 125 2.36 7.39 -2.67
CA PHE A 125 1.29 6.39 -2.69
C PHE A 125 0.98 5.81 -1.31
N VAL A 126 1.96 5.66 -0.41
CA VAL A 126 1.69 5.33 1.01
C VAL A 126 0.73 6.37 1.59
N GLY A 127 1.02 7.66 1.40
CA GLY A 127 0.20 8.75 1.92
C GLY A 127 -1.23 8.72 1.37
N ILE A 128 -1.37 8.54 0.06
CA ILE A 128 -2.68 8.48 -0.62
C ILE A 128 -3.50 7.26 -0.16
N VAL A 129 -2.90 6.07 -0.07
CA VAL A 129 -3.61 4.87 0.36
C VAL A 129 -3.97 4.96 1.84
N ALA A 130 -3.06 5.46 2.69
CA ALA A 130 -3.32 5.62 4.12
C ALA A 130 -4.43 6.65 4.39
N SER A 131 -4.43 7.79 3.71
CA SER A 131 -5.49 8.81 3.86
C SER A 131 -6.85 8.28 3.40
N ALA A 132 -6.89 7.60 2.25
CA ALA A 132 -8.12 7.05 1.71
C ALA A 132 -8.67 5.90 2.57
N THR A 133 -7.78 5.03 3.07
CA THR A 133 -8.14 3.96 4.01
C THR A 133 -8.64 4.52 5.33
N GLY A 134 -8.03 5.59 5.84
CA GLY A 134 -8.50 6.29 7.04
C GLY A 134 -9.88 6.91 6.86
N ALA A 135 -10.14 7.57 5.73
CA ALA A 135 -11.45 8.15 5.43
C ALA A 135 -12.55 7.07 5.30
N ALA A 136 -12.31 6.03 4.50
CA ALA A 136 -13.24 4.91 4.37
C ALA A 136 -13.42 4.17 5.70
N GLY A 137 -12.33 3.96 6.44
CA GLY A 137 -12.35 3.32 7.76
C GLY A 137 -13.15 4.11 8.79
N ALA A 138 -13.07 5.43 8.79
CA ALA A 138 -13.88 6.27 9.67
C ALA A 138 -15.37 6.13 9.35
N VAL A 139 -15.75 6.21 8.07
CA VAL A 139 -17.16 6.03 7.65
C VAL A 139 -17.65 4.62 8.00
N ALA A 140 -16.84 3.58 7.73
CA ALA A 140 -17.16 2.21 8.10
C ALA A 140 -17.30 2.02 9.62
N TYR A 141 -16.43 2.65 10.41
CA TYR A 141 -16.46 2.57 11.88
C TYR A 141 -17.73 3.18 12.46
N ILE A 142 -18.10 4.39 12.01
CA ILE A 142 -19.33 5.02 12.48
C ILE A 142 -20.53 4.18 11.98
N GLY A 143 -20.43 3.48 10.84
CA GLY A 143 -21.51 2.61 10.32
C GLY A 143 -21.72 1.36 11.16
N LEU A 144 -20.63 0.84 11.74
CA LEU A 144 -20.63 -0.31 12.64
C LEU A 144 -21.12 0.05 14.06
N ARG A 145 -20.65 1.18 14.61
CA ARG A 145 -20.89 1.56 16.01
C ARG A 145 -22.09 2.50 16.18
N GLY A 146 -22.43 3.26 15.16
CA GLY A 146 -23.34 4.41 15.24
C GLY A 146 -22.71 5.58 16.01
N ASN A 147 -23.37 6.74 15.98
CA ASN A 147 -23.07 7.87 16.85
C ASN A 147 -24.35 8.62 17.21
N SER A 148 -24.78 8.50 18.47
CA SER A 148 -26.02 9.11 18.97
C SER A 148 -26.00 10.63 18.95
N HIS A 149 -24.83 11.26 19.15
CA HIS A 149 -24.70 12.72 19.16
C HIS A 149 -25.03 13.39 17.82
N VAL A 150 -24.81 12.68 16.71
CA VAL A 150 -25.14 13.16 15.35
C VAL A 150 -26.29 12.38 14.73
N ARG A 151 -27.03 11.59 15.54
CA ARG A 151 -28.15 10.75 15.12
C ARG A 151 -27.81 9.79 13.98
N TRP A 152 -26.60 9.22 13.99
CA TRP A 152 -26.21 8.16 13.07
C TRP A 152 -26.48 6.79 13.69
N ASP A 153 -27.44 6.07 13.11
CA ASP A 153 -27.77 4.72 13.52
C ASP A 153 -26.80 3.69 12.94
N LYS A 154 -26.77 2.51 13.56
CA LYS A 154 -25.93 1.39 13.12
C LYS A 154 -26.47 0.82 11.81
N ILE A 155 -25.71 0.98 10.73
CA ILE A 155 -26.07 0.50 9.39
C ILE A 155 -25.68 -0.98 9.22
N CYS A 156 -24.56 -1.41 9.81
CA CYS A 156 -24.09 -2.79 9.65
C CYS A 156 -24.98 -3.87 10.28
N ASN A 157 -25.91 -3.51 11.16
CA ASN A 157 -26.93 -4.45 11.66
C ASN A 157 -27.97 -4.81 10.57
N VAL A 158 -28.15 -3.94 9.58
CA VAL A 158 -29.09 -4.12 8.48
C VAL A 158 -28.35 -4.64 7.25
N TYR A 159 -27.18 -4.07 6.94
CA TYR A 159 -26.37 -4.40 5.77
C TYR A 159 -25.09 -5.18 6.15
N ASP A 160 -25.26 -6.35 6.78
CA ASP A 160 -24.14 -7.13 7.32
C ASP A 160 -23.15 -7.59 6.22
N GLU A 161 -23.66 -8.09 5.09
CA GLU A 161 -22.81 -8.56 4.00
C GLU A 161 -22.01 -7.42 3.36
N PHE A 162 -22.65 -6.27 3.13
CA PHE A 162 -21.98 -5.07 2.66
C PHE A 162 -20.86 -4.64 3.62
N CYS A 163 -21.15 -4.59 4.93
CA CYS A 163 -20.16 -4.21 5.93
C CYS A 163 -19.00 -5.21 6.02
N ARG A 164 -19.26 -6.51 5.84
CA ARG A 164 -18.21 -7.53 5.73
C ARG A 164 -17.30 -7.27 4.53
N HIS A 165 -17.87 -6.99 3.36
CA HIS A 165 -17.10 -6.66 2.15
C HIS A 165 -16.26 -5.40 2.35
N VAL A 166 -16.85 -4.32 2.86
CA VAL A 166 -16.13 -3.08 3.17
C VAL A 166 -14.98 -3.33 4.14
N GLY A 167 -15.22 -4.09 5.22
CA GLY A 167 -14.18 -4.47 6.18
C GLY A 167 -13.03 -5.25 5.54
N THR A 168 -13.35 -6.24 4.69
CA THR A 168 -12.32 -7.00 3.97
C THR A 168 -11.54 -6.14 2.98
N ALA A 169 -12.19 -5.25 2.25
CA ALA A 169 -11.53 -4.32 1.34
C ALA A 169 -10.56 -3.38 2.08
N ILE A 170 -11.00 -2.82 3.22
CA ILE A 170 -10.14 -2.00 4.10
C ILE A 170 -8.92 -2.80 4.59
N ALA A 171 -9.11 -4.06 4.97
CA ALA A 171 -8.01 -4.91 5.42
C ALA A 171 -6.97 -5.13 4.30
N PHE A 172 -7.40 -5.42 3.07
CA PHE A 172 -6.50 -5.52 1.92
C PHE A 172 -5.81 -4.20 1.58
N SER A 173 -6.48 -3.05 1.77
CA SER A 173 -5.88 -1.73 1.59
C SER A 173 -4.82 -1.41 2.63
N LEU A 174 -5.05 -1.76 3.90
CA LEU A 174 -4.02 -1.66 4.95
C LEU A 174 -2.82 -2.54 4.63
N PHE A 175 -3.06 -3.76 4.16
CA PHE A 175 -1.99 -4.64 3.70
C PHE A 175 -1.21 -4.02 2.52
N ALA A 176 -1.89 -3.42 1.54
CA ALA A 176 -1.27 -2.69 0.45
C ALA A 176 -0.42 -1.49 0.93
N ALA A 177 -0.90 -0.73 1.92
CA ALA A 177 -0.13 0.36 2.52
C ALA A 177 1.15 -0.13 3.19
N ILE A 178 1.10 -1.27 3.90
CA ILE A 178 2.27 -1.91 4.51
C ILE A 178 3.26 -2.36 3.43
N LEU A 179 2.79 -2.95 2.33
CA LEU A 179 3.64 -3.34 1.21
C LEU A 179 4.36 -2.15 0.57
N LEU A 180 3.66 -1.02 0.40
CA LEU A 180 4.27 0.22 -0.08
C LEU A 180 5.38 0.72 0.86
N VAL A 181 5.18 0.65 2.17
CA VAL A 181 6.24 0.98 3.16
C VAL A 181 7.45 0.05 3.01
N PHE A 182 7.21 -1.26 2.84
CA PHE A 182 8.29 -2.20 2.58
C PHE A 182 9.02 -1.90 1.26
N LEU A 183 8.31 -1.58 0.18
CA LEU A 183 8.89 -1.16 -1.11
C LEU A 183 9.83 0.05 -0.91
N THR A 184 9.37 1.08 -0.21
CA THR A 184 10.18 2.26 0.12
C THR A 184 11.42 1.89 0.93
N MET A 185 11.28 1.03 1.94
CA MET A 185 12.41 0.58 2.77
C MET A 185 13.44 -0.19 1.94
N PHE A 186 13.00 -1.14 1.11
CA PHE A 186 13.89 -1.90 0.24
C PHE A 186 14.61 -0.99 -0.76
N SER A 187 13.91 -0.05 -1.39
CA SER A 187 14.51 0.89 -2.35
C SER A 187 15.55 1.79 -1.70
N THR A 188 15.23 2.36 -0.53
CA THR A 188 16.17 3.19 0.24
C THR A 188 17.38 2.39 0.70
N PHE A 189 17.20 1.15 1.15
CA PHE A 189 18.29 0.28 1.58
C PHE A 189 19.22 -0.10 0.41
N ALA A 190 18.65 -0.40 -0.75
CA ALA A 190 19.43 -0.70 -1.96
C ALA A 190 20.22 0.52 -2.44
N LEU A 191 19.63 1.70 -2.38
CA LEU A 191 20.31 2.96 -2.67
C LEU A 191 21.46 3.20 -1.68
N TYR A 192 21.22 3.04 -0.38
CA TYR A 192 22.23 3.19 0.66
C TYR A 192 23.42 2.24 0.46
N LYS A 193 23.17 0.96 0.19
CA LYS A 193 24.21 -0.05 -0.06
C LYS A 193 25.00 0.24 -1.34
N LYS A 194 24.44 0.96 -2.31
CA LYS A 194 25.11 1.31 -3.56
C LYS A 194 25.95 2.59 -3.48
N ILE A 195 25.63 3.46 -2.52
CA ILE A 195 26.39 4.69 -2.25
C ILE A 195 27.60 4.41 -1.34
N ARG A 196 27.48 3.48 -0.38
CA ARG A 196 28.53 3.09 0.56
C ARG A 196 29.40 1.95 0.01
#